data_AF-A0A7K1A1M5-F1
#
_entry.id   AF-A0A7K1A1M5-F1
#
_cell.length_a   1.000
_cell.length_b   1.000
_cell.length_c   1.000
_cell.angle_alpha   90.00
_cell.angle_beta   90.00
_cell.angle_gamma   90.00
#
_symmetry.space_group_name_H-M   'P 1'
#
loop_
_entity.id
_entity.type
_entity.pdbx_description
1 polymer ?
#
loop_
_entity_poly.entity_id
_entity_poly.type
_entity_poly.pdbx_seq_one_letter_code
_entity_poly.pdbx_strand_id
1 'polypeptide(L)'
;MLGASTLAQGAAAVTIHGPAFLIPVLHERRGLSLAEAGLAAAAPTIGVMLTLVAWGALTDRRGERFVLVLGLLATAGCGLLALLADSVVMLAGALLLAGAAAASTGSASGRVVVGWFPPHRRGLAMGVRQMAQPVGVGVAAITVA
;
A
#
# COMPACT_ATOMS: atom_id res chain seq x y z
N MET A 1 -11.08 6.41 -14.92
CA MET A 1 -10.06 5.34 -14.79
C MET A 1 -8.76 5.88 -14.22
N LEU A 2 -8.10 6.86 -14.85
CA LEU A 2 -6.85 7.45 -14.31
C LEU A 2 -6.98 7.97 -12.87
N GLY A 3 -7.97 8.82 -12.58
CA GLY A 3 -8.16 9.36 -11.22
C GLY A 3 -8.34 8.28 -10.14
N ALA A 4 -9.13 7.24 -10.42
CA ALA A 4 -9.31 6.11 -9.50
C ALA A 4 -8.01 5.31 -9.30
N SER A 5 -7.25 5.05 -10.37
CA SER A 5 -5.94 4.39 -10.29
C SER A 5 -4.92 5.23 -9.52
N THR A 6 -4.93 6.55 -9.71
CA THR A 6 -4.06 7.50 -8.98
C THR A 6 -4.41 7.55 -7.51
N LEU A 7 -5.71 7.66 -7.15
CA LEU A 7 -6.15 7.63 -5.75
C LEU A 7 -5.82 6.30 -5.08
N ALA A 8 -6.06 5.17 -5.76
CA ALA A 8 -5.71 3.85 -5.27
C ALA A 8 -4.20 3.73 -5.01
N GLN A 9 -3.37 4.23 -5.92
CA GLN A 9 -1.92 4.21 -5.76
C GLN A 9 -1.45 5.12 -4.61
N GLY A 10 -2.09 6.27 -4.40
CA GLY A 10 -1.82 7.15 -3.27
C GLY A 10 -2.19 6.52 -1.93
N ALA A 11 -3.38 5.91 -1.84
CA ALA A 11 -3.82 5.20 -0.63
C ALA A 11 -2.91 4.00 -0.29
N ALA A 12 -2.49 3.26 -1.32
CA ALA A 12 -1.50 2.20 -1.14
C ALA A 12 -0.14 2.74 -0.68
N ALA A 13 0.29 3.90 -1.19
CA ALA A 13 1.52 4.55 -0.75
C ALA A 13 1.48 4.88 0.74
N VAL A 14 0.37 5.45 1.22
CA VAL A 14 0.15 5.73 2.65
C VAL A 14 0.27 4.45 3.47
N THR A 15 -0.35 3.36 3.02
CA THR A 15 -0.33 2.08 3.75
C THR A 15 1.06 1.45 3.78
N ILE A 16 1.78 1.47 2.65
CA ILE A 16 3.05 0.77 2.50
C ILE A 16 4.19 1.54 3.18
N HIS A 17 4.20 2.87 3.04
CA HIS A 17 5.31 3.71 3.51
C HIS A 17 5.00 4.46 4.81
N GLY A 18 3.73 4.65 5.14
CA GLY A 18 3.31 5.32 6.37
C GLY A 18 3.87 4.72 7.65
N PRO A 19 3.95 3.38 7.80
CA PRO A 19 4.50 2.75 8.99
C PRO A 19 5.95 3.11 9.32
N ALA A 20 6.74 3.60 8.36
CA ALA A 20 8.08 4.13 8.64
C ALA A 20 8.04 5.35 9.58
N PHE A 21 6.98 6.16 9.52
CA PHE A 21 6.79 7.31 10.40
C PHE A 21 6.33 6.91 11.82
N LEU A 22 5.94 5.65 12.04
CA LEU A 22 5.62 5.13 13.38
C LEU A 22 6.88 4.80 14.19
N ILE A 23 8.06 4.69 13.56
CA ILE A 23 9.29 4.26 14.23
C ILE A 23 9.61 5.10 15.49
N PRO A 24 9.58 6.45 15.45
CA PRO A 24 9.85 7.26 16.65
C PRO A 24 8.84 7.00 17.77
N VAL A 25 7.55 6.93 17.44
CA VAL A 25 6.48 6.68 18.42
C VAL A 25 6.61 5.30 19.06
N LEU A 26 6.93 4.29 18.25
CA LEU A 26 7.16 2.91 18.71
C LEU A 26 8.39 2.80 19.62
N HIS A 27 9.46 3.55 19.31
CA HIS A 27 10.67 3.58 20.11
C HIS A 27 10.45 4.36 21.43
N GLU A 28 9.99 5.60 21.35
CA GLU A 28 9.92 6.53 22.48
C GLU A 28 8.76 6.22 23.43
N ARG A 29 7.58 5.85 22.90
CA ARG A 29 6.38 5.64 23.73
C ARG A 29 6.13 4.19 24.10
N ARG A 30 6.53 3.24 23.26
CA ARG A 30 6.37 1.80 23.54
C ARG A 30 7.66 1.11 23.99
N GLY A 31 8.76 1.85 24.09
CA GLY A 31 10.04 1.35 24.63
C GLY A 31 10.70 0.28 23.78
N LEU A 32 10.30 0.15 22.51
CA LEU A 32 10.86 -0.86 21.60
C LEU A 32 12.26 -0.47 21.16
N SER A 33 13.12 -1.44 20.88
CA SER A 33 14.38 -1.16 20.21
C SER A 33 14.14 -0.62 18.80
N LEU A 34 15.09 0.15 18.26
CA LEU A 34 15.02 0.62 16.87
C LEU A 34 14.94 -0.54 15.87
N ALA A 35 15.54 -1.69 16.19
CA ALA A 35 15.46 -2.90 15.37
C ALA A 35 14.03 -3.46 15.32
N GLU A 36 13.33 -3.54 16.47
CA GLU A 36 11.94 -4.01 16.53
C GLU A 36 10.97 -3.05 15.85
N ALA A 37 11.13 -1.75 16.10
CA ALA A 37 10.32 -0.71 15.46
C ALA A 37 10.54 -0.71 13.93
N GLY A 38 11.79 -0.84 13.49
CA GLY A 38 12.14 -0.97 12.08
C GLY A 38 11.55 -2.24 11.43
N LEU A 39 11.57 -3.37 12.15
CA LEU A 39 10.97 -4.61 11.65
C LEU A 39 9.45 -4.49 11.50
N ALA A 40 8.76 -3.90 12.49
CA ALA A 40 7.33 -3.63 12.42
C ALA A 40 6.98 -2.68 11.26
N ALA A 41 7.79 -1.64 11.06
CA ALA A 41 7.63 -0.69 9.96
C ALA A 41 7.90 -1.31 8.57
N ALA A 42 8.76 -2.34 8.49
CA ALA A 42 9.05 -3.06 7.25
C ALA A 42 7.98 -4.10 6.88
N ALA A 43 7.09 -4.46 7.81
CA ALA A 43 6.08 -5.50 7.63
C ALA A 43 5.18 -5.31 6.38
N PRO A 44 4.67 -4.11 6.05
CA PRO A 44 3.90 -3.91 4.82
C PRO A 44 4.69 -4.25 3.56
N THR A 45 5.96 -3.83 3.48
CA THR A 45 6.84 -4.10 2.34
C THR A 45 7.06 -5.60 2.17
N ILE A 46 7.24 -6.33 3.27
CA ILE A 46 7.33 -7.80 3.25
C ILE A 46 6.03 -8.40 2.69
N GLY A 47 4.87 -7.94 3.17
CA GLY A 47 3.56 -8.36 2.65
C GLY A 47 3.41 -8.13 1.14
N VAL A 48 3.88 -6.98 0.65
CA VAL A 48 3.90 -6.67 -0.79
C VAL A 48 4.76 -7.68 -1.54
N MET A 49 6.00 -7.93 -1.09
CA MET A 49 6.92 -8.87 -1.74
C MET A 49 6.34 -10.27 -1.85
N LEU A 50 5.65 -10.74 -0.81
CA LEU A 50 5.07 -12.08 -0.75
C LEU A 50 3.87 -12.26 -1.70
N THR A 51 3.14 -11.18 -2.01
CA THR A 51 1.84 -11.28 -2.70
C THR A 51 1.78 -10.61 -4.06
N LEU A 52 2.78 -9.79 -4.43
CA LEU A 52 2.80 -9.06 -5.69
C LEU A 52 2.56 -9.96 -6.92
N VAL A 53 3.24 -11.12 -6.97
CA VAL A 53 3.11 -12.08 -8.08
C VAL A 53 1.71 -12.71 -8.10
N ALA A 54 1.19 -13.08 -6.93
CA ALA A 54 -0.14 -13.69 -6.81
C ALA A 54 -1.24 -12.71 -7.27
N TRP A 55 -1.14 -11.44 -6.90
CA TRP A 55 -2.04 -10.40 -7.36
C TRP A 55 -1.92 -10.14 -8.87
N GLY A 56 -0.72 -10.19 -9.43
CA GLY A 56 -0.51 -10.13 -10.88
C GLY A 56 -1.26 -11.25 -11.61
N ALA A 57 -1.08 -12.50 -11.17
CA ALA A 57 -1.77 -13.65 -11.72
C ALA A 57 -3.29 -13.57 -11.54
N LEU A 58 -3.78 -13.09 -10.39
CA LEU A 58 -5.21 -12.89 -10.17
C LEU A 58 -5.79 -11.80 -11.07
N THR A 59 -5.02 -10.73 -11.32
CA THR A 59 -5.38 -9.64 -12.23
C THR A 59 -5.54 -10.17 -13.66
N ASP A 60 -4.65 -11.07 -14.09
CA ASP A 60 -4.76 -11.72 -15.40
C ASP A 60 -6.02 -12.57 -15.54
N ARG A 61 -6.48 -13.22 -14.46
CA ARG A 61 -7.59 -14.18 -14.52
C ARG A 61 -8.97 -13.57 -14.26
N ARG A 62 -9.07 -12.63 -13.31
CA ARG A 62 -10.34 -12.03 -12.84
C ARG A 62 -10.54 -10.60 -13.32
N GLY A 63 -9.54 -10.02 -13.99
CA GLY A 63 -9.56 -8.66 -14.48
C GLY A 63 -9.21 -7.62 -13.43
N GLU A 64 -8.83 -6.45 -13.92
CA GLU A 64 -8.22 -5.39 -13.12
C GLU A 64 -9.20 -4.73 -12.14
N ARG A 65 -10.45 -4.51 -12.58
CA ARG A 65 -11.47 -3.84 -11.75
C ARG A 65 -11.79 -4.64 -10.49
N PHE A 66 -11.93 -5.96 -10.63
CA PHE A 66 -12.21 -6.86 -9.51
C PHE A 66 -11.06 -6.84 -8.50
N VAL A 67 -9.83 -7.01 -8.99
CA VAL A 67 -8.64 -7.01 -8.13
C VAL A 67 -8.44 -5.69 -7.42
N LEU A 68 -8.64 -4.56 -8.11
CA LEU A 68 -8.45 -3.24 -7.53
C LEU A 68 -9.45 -2.95 -6.41
N VAL A 69 -10.72 -3.30 -6.58
CA VAL A 69 -11.75 -3.12 -5.54
C VAL A 69 -11.51 -4.06 -4.36
N LEU A 70 -11.30 -5.36 -4.62
CA LEU A 70 -11.06 -6.35 -3.57
C LEU A 70 -9.83 -5.97 -2.74
N GLY A 71 -8.76 -5.60 -3.43
CA GLY A 71 -7.50 -5.16 -2.83
C GLY A 71 -7.66 -3.94 -1.94
N LEU A 72 -8.30 -2.88 -2.42
CA LEU A 72 -8.53 -1.66 -1.64
C LEU A 72 -9.39 -1.92 -0.39
N LEU A 73 -10.46 -2.72 -0.52
CA LEU A 73 -11.30 -3.09 0.63
C LEU A 73 -10.51 -3.93 1.65
N ALA A 74 -9.70 -4.88 1.19
CA ALA A 74 -8.84 -5.69 2.05
C ALA A 74 -7.78 -4.82 2.74
N THR A 75 -7.17 -3.87 2.02
CA THR A 75 -6.21 -2.91 2.59
C THR A 75 -6.85 -2.06 3.68
N ALA A 76 -8.04 -1.49 3.41
CA ALA A 76 -8.77 -0.71 4.39
C ALA A 76 -9.14 -1.54 5.63
N GLY A 77 -9.64 -2.76 5.43
CA GLY A 77 -9.97 -3.68 6.52
C GLY A 77 -8.77 -4.04 7.38
N CYS A 78 -7.63 -4.39 6.76
CA CYS A 78 -6.40 -4.69 7.50
C CYS A 78 -5.82 -3.46 8.22
N GLY A 79 -5.96 -2.27 7.63
CA GLY A 79 -5.61 -1.01 8.28
C GLY A 79 -6.45 -0.74 9.54
N LEU A 80 -7.76 -1.03 9.49
CA LEU A 80 -8.63 -0.94 10.67
C LEU A 80 -8.25 -1.96 11.74
N LEU A 81 -7.85 -3.18 11.36
CA LEU A 81 -7.34 -4.18 12.31
C LEU A 81 -6.08 -3.72 13.02
N ALA A 82 -5.21 -2.94 12.36
CA ALA A 82 -4.02 -2.37 12.99
C ALA A 82 -4.36 -1.39 14.13
N LEU A 83 -5.54 -0.75 14.11
CA LEU A 83 -5.99 0.14 15.19
C LEU A 83 -6.36 -0.62 16.46
N LEU A 84 -6.68 -1.90 16.34
CA LEU A 84 -7.01 -2.77 17.47
C LEU A 84 -5.77 -3.45 18.06
N ALA A 85 -4.56 -3.14 17.55
CA ALA A 85 -3.32 -3.80 17.91
C ALA A 85 -2.80 -3.40 19.31
N ASP A 86 -3.02 -4.28 20.29
CA ASP A 86 -2.47 -4.15 21.64
C ASP A 86 -0.98 -4.54 21.73
N SER A 87 -0.53 -5.46 20.87
CA SER A 87 0.86 -5.93 20.83
C SER A 87 1.56 -5.56 19.52
N VAL A 88 2.89 -5.47 19.56
CA VAL A 88 3.73 -5.18 18.39
C VAL A 88 3.63 -6.27 17.34
N VAL A 89 3.52 -7.53 17.78
CA VAL A 89 3.35 -8.68 16.87
C VAL A 89 2.02 -8.57 16.13
N MET A 90 0.95 -8.19 16.83
CA MET A 90 -0.36 -7.99 16.21
C MET A 90 -0.36 -6.80 15.25
N LEU A 91 0.31 -5.71 15.62
CA LEU A 91 0.51 -4.55 14.75
C LEU A 91 1.26 -4.93 13.48
N ALA A 92 2.42 -5.58 13.62
CA ALA A 92 3.24 -6.03 12.50
C ALA A 92 2.47 -7.01 11.60
N GLY A 93 1.70 -7.94 12.19
CA GLY A 93 0.82 -8.85 11.44
C GLY A 93 -0.25 -8.12 10.64
N ALA A 94 -0.95 -7.16 11.26
CA ALA A 94 -1.97 -6.35 10.57
C ALA A 94 -1.37 -5.49 9.45
N LEU A 95 -0.20 -4.88 9.69
CA LEU A 95 0.54 -4.10 8.71
C LEU A 95 1.04 -4.96 7.54
N LEU A 96 1.51 -6.17 7.82
CA LEU A 96 1.88 -7.15 6.80
C LEU A 96 0.69 -7.50 5.91
N LEU A 97 -0.47 -7.81 6.51
CA LEU A 97 -1.69 -8.10 5.75
C LEU A 97 -2.17 -6.89 4.96
N ALA A 98 -2.06 -5.69 5.52
CA ALA A 98 -2.42 -4.44 4.82
C ALA A 98 -1.51 -4.20 3.60
N GLY A 99 -0.20 -4.39 3.74
CA GLY A 99 0.75 -4.32 2.62
C GLY A 99 0.52 -5.41 1.58
N ALA A 100 0.25 -6.64 2.02
CA ALA A 100 -0.11 -7.75 1.14
C ALA A 100 -1.38 -7.45 0.33
N ALA A 101 -2.40 -6.87 0.94
CA ALA A 101 -3.58 -6.41 0.22
C ALA A 101 -3.27 -5.23 -0.71
N ALA A 102 -2.43 -4.28 -0.28
CA ALA A 102 -2.12 -3.06 -1.04
C ALA A 102 -1.35 -3.36 -2.34
N ALA A 103 -0.60 -4.47 -2.42
CA ALA A 103 0.12 -4.91 -3.62
C ALA A 103 -0.78 -5.11 -4.86
N SER A 104 -2.07 -5.41 -4.64
CA SER A 104 -3.10 -5.45 -5.68
C SER A 104 -3.19 -4.16 -6.51
N THR A 105 -3.00 -2.99 -5.87
CA THR A 105 -3.15 -1.69 -6.53
C THR A 105 -2.06 -1.48 -7.57
N GLY A 106 -0.82 -1.89 -7.30
CA GLY A 106 0.29 -1.77 -8.24
C GLY A 106 0.07 -2.63 -9.50
N SER A 107 -0.37 -3.87 -9.31
CA SER A 107 -0.58 -4.84 -10.40
C SER A 107 -1.84 -4.54 -11.24
N ALA A 108 -2.96 -4.20 -10.62
CA ALA A 108 -4.20 -3.89 -11.33
C ALA A 108 -4.21 -2.47 -11.93
N SER A 109 -3.85 -1.44 -11.16
CA SER A 109 -4.01 -0.05 -11.60
C SER A 109 -3.10 0.34 -12.77
N GLY A 110 -1.91 -0.28 -12.86
CA GLY A 110 -0.98 -0.06 -13.97
C GLY A 110 -1.55 -0.56 -15.29
N ARG A 111 -2.14 -1.76 -15.30
CA ARG A 111 -2.78 -2.32 -16.50
C ARG A 111 -4.02 -1.53 -16.92
N VAL A 112 -4.84 -1.06 -15.96
CA VAL A 112 -6.00 -0.16 -16.24
C VAL A 112 -5.58 1.07 -17.01
N VAL A 113 -4.51 1.74 -16.58
CA VAL A 113 -4.05 2.98 -17.22
C VAL A 113 -3.44 2.69 -18.59
N VAL A 114 -2.64 1.63 -18.73
CA VAL A 114 -2.03 1.25 -20.01
C VAL A 114 -3.07 0.81 -21.04
N GLY A 115 -4.11 0.08 -20.61
CA GLY A 115 -5.20 -0.38 -21.47
C GLY A 115 -6.14 0.74 -21.93
N TRP A 116 -6.32 1.79 -21.12
CA TRP A 116 -7.25 2.89 -21.41
C TRP A 116 -6.66 3.98 -22.31
N PHE A 117 -5.34 4.20 -22.29
CA PHE A 117 -4.69 5.29 -23.02
C PHE A 117 -3.94 4.82 -24.27
N PRO A 118 -3.95 5.61 -25.36
CA PRO A 118 -3.23 5.28 -26.58
C PRO A 118 -1.71 5.30 -26.35
N PRO A 119 -0.91 4.50 -27.10
CA PRO A 119 0.51 4.28 -26.83
C PRO A 119 1.34 5.55 -26.58
N HIS A 120 1.12 6.60 -27.35
CA HIS A 120 1.84 7.87 -27.26
C HIS A 120 1.52 8.70 -25.99
N ARG A 121 0.43 8.39 -25.26
CA ARG A 121 0.03 9.08 -24.02
C ARG A 121 0.22 8.24 -22.76
N ARG A 122 0.59 6.97 -22.90
CA ARG A 122 0.77 6.05 -21.76
C ARG A 122 1.82 6.55 -20.78
N GLY A 123 2.94 7.10 -21.28
CA GLY A 123 4.00 7.65 -20.44
C GLY A 123 3.51 8.78 -19.53
N LEU A 124 2.78 9.75 -20.08
CA LEU A 124 2.21 10.85 -19.31
C LEU A 124 1.17 10.37 -18.29
N ALA A 125 0.25 9.50 -18.71
CA ALA A 125 -0.77 8.94 -17.83
C ALA A 125 -0.14 8.14 -16.67
N MET A 126 0.93 7.40 -16.98
CA MET A 126 1.74 6.70 -15.99
C MET A 126 2.49 7.65 -15.05
N GLY A 127 3.04 8.74 -15.58
CA GLY A 127 3.67 9.79 -14.77
C GLY A 127 2.71 10.40 -13.76
N VAL A 128 1.50 10.77 -14.18
CA VAL A 128 0.44 11.29 -13.29
C VAL A 128 0.09 10.26 -12.20
N ARG A 129 -0.01 8.98 -12.55
CA ARG A 129 -0.23 7.91 -11.57
C ARG A 129 0.92 7.78 -10.58
N GLN A 130 2.16 7.85 -11.05
CA GLN A 130 3.36 7.72 -10.21
C GLN A 130 3.51 8.90 -9.24
N MET A 131 3.06 10.10 -9.60
CA MET A 131 3.03 11.25 -8.67
C MET A 131 2.14 11.02 -7.44
N ALA A 132 1.20 10.06 -7.49
CA ALA A 132 0.43 9.68 -6.31
C ALA A 132 1.29 9.07 -5.20
N GLN A 133 2.41 8.40 -5.53
CA GLN A 133 3.31 7.80 -4.54
C GLN A 133 3.94 8.85 -3.60
N PRO A 134 4.69 9.86 -4.11
CA PRO A 134 5.25 10.87 -3.23
C PRO A 134 4.18 11.70 -2.52
N VAL A 135 3.03 11.97 -3.16
CA VAL A 135 1.90 12.66 -2.51
C VAL A 135 1.37 11.83 -1.34
N GLY A 136 1.14 10.53 -1.53
CA GLY A 136 0.66 9.65 -0.46
C GLY A 136 1.68 9.50 0.68
N VAL A 137 2.97 9.41 0.37
CA VAL A 137 4.04 9.44 1.39
C VAL A 137 4.03 10.76 2.16
N GLY A 138 3.84 11.89 1.47
CA GLY A 138 3.73 13.21 2.11
C GLY A 138 2.51 13.33 3.03
N VAL A 139 1.36 12.79 2.62
CA VAL A 139 0.16 12.71 3.48
C VAL A 139 0.45 11.85 4.71
N ALA A 140 1.11 10.70 4.54
CA ALA A 140 1.47 9.84 5.66
C ALA A 140 2.44 10.55 6.62
N ALA A 141 3.42 11.29 6.10
CA ALA A 141 4.35 12.06 6.92
C ALA A 141 3.64 13.10 7.79
N ILE A 142 2.61 13.79 7.27
CA ILE A 142 1.88 14.83 8.03
C ILE A 142 0.91 14.23 9.06
N THR A 143 0.38 13.04 8.78
CA THR A 143 -0.69 12.43 9.59
C THR A 143 -0.21 11.40 10.60
N VAL A 144 0.96 10.79 10.37
CA VAL A 144 1.50 9.69 11.18
C VAL A 144 2.70 10.11 12.04
N ALA A 145 3.47 11.12 11.60
CA ALA A 145 4.55 11.70 12.41
C ALA A 145 3.99 12.57 13.55
#